data_AF-A0A890DPP0-F1
#
_entry.id   AF-A0A890DPP0-F1
#
_cell.length_a   1.000
_cell.length_b   1.000
_cell.length_c   1.000
_cell.angle_alpha   90.00
_cell.angle_beta   90.00
_cell.angle_gamma   90.00
#
_symmetry.space_group_name_H-M   'P 1'
#
loop_
_entity.id
_entity.type
_entity.pdbx_description
1 polymer ?
#
loop_
_entity_poly.entity_id
_entity_poly.type
_entity_poly.pdbx_seq_one_letter_code
_entity_poly.pdbx_strand_id
1 'polypeptide(L)' 'ADDLTLLARHTERDVINHTPQCGLNAVLQWLKEYFMSVNVAKTKCTLFGCTERHSLTLQLDGERIGADRTPKLLG' A
#
# COMPACT_ATOMS: atom_id res chain seq x y z
N ALA A 1 -1.40 -18.71 -1.29
CA ALA A 1 -1.29 -17.38 -0.67
C ALA A 1 -1.78 -16.37 -1.70
N ASP A 2 -2.75 -15.54 -1.32
CA ASP A 2 -3.42 -14.53 -2.14
C ASP A 2 -3.14 -13.10 -1.67
N ASP A 3 -2.64 -12.96 -0.44
CA ASP A 3 -2.27 -11.68 0.14
C ASP A 3 -0.82 -11.27 -0.22
N LEU A 4 -0.62 -9.97 -0.47
CA LEU A 4 0.69 -9.37 -0.75
C LEU A 4 0.92 -8.17 0.17
N THR A 5 2.12 -8.06 0.73
CA THR A 5 2.56 -6.89 1.51
C THR A 5 3.72 -6.19 0.80
N LEU A 6 3.58 -4.89 0.56
CA LEU A 6 4.66 -4.03 0.07
C LEU A 6 5.25 -3.22 1.23
N LEU A 7 6.57 -3.20 1.34
CA LEU A 7 7.29 -2.51 2.41
C LEU A 7 8.27 -1.50 1.82
N ALA A 8 8.26 -0.29 2.36
CA ALA A 8 9.26 0.72 2.11
C ALA A 8 9.73 1.30 3.44
N ARG A 9 11.03 1.55 3.55
CA ARG A 9 11.64 2.21 4.71
C ARG A 9 12.47 3.38 4.22
N HIS A 10 12.17 4.55 4.76
CA HIS A 10 12.93 5.76 4.50
C HIS A 10 12.72 6.76 5.66
N THR A 11 13.51 7.82 5.70
CA THR A 11 13.32 8.95 6.64
C THR A 11 12.47 10.05 6.03
N GLU A 12 12.62 10.28 4.72
CA GLU A 12 11.83 11.27 3.98
C GLU A 12 10.43 10.76 3.64
N ARG A 13 9.43 11.54 4.03
CA ARG A 13 8.00 11.23 3.87
C ARG A 13 7.56 11.10 2.41
N ASP A 14 8.12 11.92 1.53
CA ASP A 14 7.77 11.89 0.10
C ASP A 14 8.19 10.57 -0.54
N VAL A 15 9.36 10.04 -0.15
CA VAL A 15 9.82 8.71 -0.56
C VAL A 15 8.93 7.61 0.03
N ILE A 16 8.53 7.73 1.30
CA ILE A 16 7.60 6.78 1.94
C ILE A 16 6.22 6.77 1.26
N ASN A 17 5.75 7.90 0.72
CA ASN A 17 4.51 7.95 -0.05
C ASN A 17 4.68 7.42 -1.48
N HIS A 18 5.74 7.85 -2.17
CA HIS A 18 5.94 7.60 -3.58
C HIS A 18 6.32 6.15 -3.88
N THR A 19 7.27 5.58 -3.12
CA THR A 19 7.80 4.24 -3.40
C THR A 19 6.73 3.14 -3.31
N PRO A 20 5.90 3.06 -2.26
CA PRO A 20 4.80 2.10 -2.21
C PRO A 20 3.76 2.33 -3.31
N GLN A 21 3.49 3.57 -3.71
CA GLN A 21 2.58 3.85 -4.82
C GLN A 21 3.10 3.29 -6.15
N CYS A 22 4.39 3.46 -6.43
CA CYS A 22 5.02 2.84 -7.61
C CYS A 22 4.92 1.32 -7.55
N GLY A 23 5.18 0.71 -6.39
CA GLY A 23 5.03 -0.73 -6.19
C GLY A 23 3.60 -1.22 -6.43
N LEU A 24 2.60 -0.52 -5.89
CA LEU A 24 1.19 -0.80 -6.13
C LEU A 24 0.84 -0.72 -7.62
N ASN A 25 1.30 0.32 -8.31
CA ASN A 25 1.06 0.48 -9.74
C ASN A 25 1.66 -0.67 -10.56
N ALA A 26 2.88 -1.10 -10.22
CA ALA A 26 3.53 -2.24 -10.88
C ALA A 26 2.77 -3.56 -10.64
N VAL A 27 2.32 -3.81 -9.40
CA VAL A 27 1.50 -4.99 -9.07
C VAL A 27 0.17 -4.95 -9.82
N LEU A 28 -0.51 -3.80 -9.88
CA LEU A 28 -1.77 -3.67 -10.62
C LEU A 28 -1.59 -3.94 -12.12
N GLN A 29 -0.48 -3.52 -12.72
CA GLN A 29 -0.18 -3.85 -14.11
C GLN A 29 0.04 -5.35 -14.27
N TRP A 30 0.85 -5.96 -13.41
CA TRP A 30 1.08 -7.40 -13.41
C TRP A 30 -0.22 -8.19 -13.25
N LEU A 31 -1.09 -7.84 -12.29
CA LEU A 31 -2.34 -8.57 -12.09
C LEU A 31 -3.28 -8.52 -13.30
N LYS A 32 -3.29 -7.41 -14.05
CA LYS A 32 -4.07 -7.30 -15.29
C LYS A 32 -3.62 -8.31 -16.35
N GLU A 33 -2.32 -8.57 -16.47
CA GLU A 33 -1.77 -9.55 -17.42
C GLU A 33 -2.24 -10.98 -17.10
N TYR A 34 -2.53 -11.26 -15.83
CA TYR A 34 -2.96 -12.57 -15.35
C TYR A 34 -4.47 -12.64 -15.04
N PHE A 35 -5.27 -11.66 -15.49
CA PHE A 35 -6.72 -11.58 -15.24
C PHE A 35 -7.09 -11.65 -13.74
N MET A 36 -6.20 -11.16 -12.88
CA MET A 36 -6.40 -11.04 -11.44
C MET A 36 -6.78 -9.60 -11.06
N SER A 37 -7.41 -9.44 -9.90
CA SER A 37 -7.79 -8.13 -9.36
C SER A 37 -7.51 -8.05 -7.86
N VAL A 38 -7.35 -6.82 -7.36
CA VAL A 38 -7.17 -6.55 -5.93
C VAL A 38 -8.49 -6.05 -5.36
N ASN A 39 -8.83 -6.50 -4.16
CA ASN A 39 -9.96 -5.97 -3.42
C ASN A 39 -9.58 -4.65 -2.72
N VAL A 40 -9.92 -3.51 -3.31
CA VAL A 40 -9.65 -2.16 -2.77
C VAL A 40 -10.08 -2.02 -1.31
N ALA A 41 -11.28 -2.52 -0.96
CA ALA A 41 -11.83 -2.40 0.39
C ALA A 41 -11.03 -3.17 1.44
N LYS A 42 -10.39 -4.28 1.04
CA LYS A 42 -9.51 -5.09 1.90
C LYS A 42 -8.07 -4.59 1.92
N THR A 43 -7.63 -3.85 0.90
CA THR A 43 -6.29 -3.24 0.88
C THR A 43 -6.18 -2.17 1.95
N LYS A 44 -5.13 -2.25 2.77
CA LYS A 44 -4.81 -1.29 3.83
C LYS A 44 -3.35 -0.88 3.77
N CYS A 45 -3.03 0.29 4.31
CA CYS A 45 -1.66 0.73 4.53
C CYS A 45 -1.42 1.02 6.01
N THR A 46 -0.22 0.74 6.49
CA THR A 46 0.22 1.11 7.83
C THR A 46 1.53 1.89 7.73
N LEU A 47 1.58 3.03 8.41
CA LEU A 47 2.80 3.81 8.59
C LEU A 47 3.32 3.61 10.01
N PHE A 48 4.55 3.09 10.13
CA PHE A 48 5.21 2.87 11.41
C PHE A 48 6.18 4.01 11.75
N GLY A 49 6.39 4.26 13.04
CA GLY A 49 7.43 5.17 13.53
C GLY A 49 7.17 6.67 13.30
N CYS A 50 5.99 7.04 12.83
CA CYS A 50 5.59 8.44 12.65
C CYS A 50 4.59 8.86 13.75
N THR A 51 4.84 10.00 14.40
CA THR A 51 3.94 10.60 15.40
C THR A 51 2.83 11.44 14.77
N GLU A 52 3.00 11.86 13.52
CA GLU A 52 2.00 12.63 12.78
C GLU A 52 0.82 11.76 12.34
N ARG A 53 -0.39 12.28 12.53
CA ARG A 53 -1.65 11.57 12.20
C ARG A 53 -1.99 11.58 10.72
N HIS A 54 -1.25 12.31 9.90
CA HIS A 54 -1.53 12.38 8.47
C HIS A 54 -1.24 11.01 7.84
N SER A 55 -2.27 10.41 7.24
CA SER A 55 -2.15 9.14 6.52
C SER A 55 -1.35 9.32 5.24
N LEU A 56 -0.76 8.22 4.74
CA LEU A 56 -0.23 8.19 3.38
C LEU A 56 -1.33 8.49 2.36
N THR A 57 -0.94 9.01 1.20
CA THR A 57 -1.87 9.37 0.10
C THR A 57 -1.96 8.27 -0.96
N LEU A 58 -1.80 7.02 -0.56
CA LEU A 58 -1.81 5.87 -1.46
C LEU A 58 -3.19 5.67 -2.08
N GLN A 59 -3.21 5.30 -3.36
CA GLN A 59 -4.41 5.07 -4.14
C GLN A 59 -4.34 3.73 -4.89
N LEU A 60 -5.50 3.11 -5.04
CA LEU A 60 -5.74 1.91 -5.84
C LEU A 60 -6.91 2.20 -6.77
N ASP A 61 -6.71 2.12 -8.08
CA ASP A 61 -7.73 2.46 -9.09
C ASP A 61 -8.39 3.84 -8.89
N GLY A 62 -7.62 4.81 -8.39
CA GLY A 62 -8.09 6.18 -8.09
C GLY A 62 -8.80 6.34 -6.75
N GLU A 63 -9.07 5.24 -6.03
CA GLU A 63 -9.62 5.26 -4.68
C GLU A 63 -8.51 5.28 -3.63
N ARG A 64 -8.70 6.05 -2.56
CA ARG A 64 -7.72 6.14 -1.48
C ARG A 64 -7.72 4.87 -0.63
N ILE A 65 -6.53 4.31 -0.41
CA ILE A 65 -6.35 3.14 0.45
C ILE A 65 -6.58 3.53 1.92
N GLY A 66 -7.34 2.71 2.63
CA GLY A 66 -7.60 2.90 4.05
C GLY A 66 -6.34 2.70 4.90
N ALA A 67 -6.16 3.53 5.92
CA ALA A 67 -5.10 3.30 6.91
C ALA A 67 -5.54 2.24 7.93
N ASP A 68 -4.65 1.29 8.24
CA ASP A 68 -4.76 0.37 9.37
C ASP A 68 -3.64 0.68 10.37
N ARG A 69 -3.99 0.72 11.67
CA ARG A 69 -3.07 1.02 12.76
C ARG A 69 -2.53 -0.24 13.44
N THR A 70 -3.15 -1.38 13.19
CA THR A 70 -2.83 -2.67 13.81
C THR A 70 -2.75 -3.75 12.75
N PRO A 71 -1.82 -3.65 11.79
CA PRO A 71 -1.74 -4.62 10.70
C PRO A 71 -1.34 -5.98 11.25
N LYS A 72 -1.94 -7.02 10.68
CA LYS A 72 -1.38 -8.37 10.77
C LYS A 72 -0.34 -8.50 9.67
N LEU A 73 0.94 -8.52 10.05
CA LEU A 73 2.01 -8.85 9.11
C LEU A 73 1.88 -10.33 8.77
N LEU A 74 1.75 -10.63 7.48
CA LEU A 74 1.78 -11.99 6.99
C LEU A 74 3.24 -12.44 6.96
N GLY A 75 3.51 -13.60 7.58
CA GLY A 75 4.83 -14.20 7.73
C GLY A 75 5.26 -15.01 6.51
#